data_AF-A0A948YFS7-F1
#
_entry.id   AF-A0A948YFS7-F1
#
_cell.length_a   1.000
_cell.length_b   1.000
_cell.length_c   1.000
_cell.angle_alpha   90.00
_cell.angle_beta   90.00
_cell.angle_gamma   90.00
#
_symmetry.space_group_name_H-M   'P 1'
#
loop_
_entity.id
_entity.type
_entity.pdbx_description
1 polymer ?
#
loop_
_entity_poly.entity_id
_entity_poly.type
_entity_poly.pdbx_seq_one_letter_code
_entity_poly.pdbx_strand_id
1 'polypeptide(L)'
;EFIGAGRGLAAVKKKLGNAAFERLLENYYPSLESDLRFAHRFLDIEVAKDFLPPGVFELIQEDIMNLHDIFDINDSIEPEYSVLMDMVKPHMRYLITTGSLKSCGESAKIASSALMKMASIRRSLG
;
A
#
# COMPACT_ATOMS: atom_id res chain seq x y z
N GLU A 1 0.73 3.94 4.05
CA GLU A 1 1.81 4.93 3.83
C GLU A 1 1.59 5.73 2.54
N PHE A 2 1.21 5.09 1.43
CA PHE A 2 1.06 5.75 0.11
C PHE A 2 -0.20 6.60 -0.07
N ILE A 3 -1.34 6.19 0.49
CA ILE A 3 -2.64 6.84 0.26
C ILE A 3 -2.60 8.30 0.75
N GLY A 4 -2.79 9.25 -0.17
CA GLY A 4 -2.78 10.69 0.05
C GLY A 4 -1.40 11.33 0.17
N ALA A 5 -0.34 10.55 0.36
CA ALA A 5 1.01 11.08 0.57
C ALA A 5 1.59 11.72 -0.70
N GLY A 6 1.42 11.09 -1.86
CA GLY A 6 1.94 11.62 -3.13
C GLY A 6 1.33 12.95 -3.53
N ARG A 7 -0.01 13.01 -3.61
CA ARG A 7 -0.71 14.28 -3.90
C ARG A 7 -0.49 15.32 -2.80
N GLY A 8 -0.37 14.90 -1.53
CA GLY A 8 -0.04 15.77 -0.41
C GLY A 8 1.31 16.47 -0.58
N LEU A 9 2.36 15.71 -0.88
CA LEU A 9 3.70 16.24 -1.14
C LEU A 9 3.76 17.10 -2.42
N ALA A 10 3.09 16.67 -3.49
CA ALA A 10 2.96 17.46 -4.71
C ALA A 10 2.29 18.82 -4.44
N ALA A 11 1.23 18.83 -3.61
CA ALA A 11 0.56 20.06 -3.21
C ALA A 11 1.45 20.98 -2.35
N VAL A 12 2.25 20.42 -1.44
CA VAL A 12 3.25 21.18 -0.66
C VAL A 12 4.25 21.86 -1.59
N LYS A 13 4.87 21.09 -2.50
CA LYS A 13 5.84 21.62 -3.48
C LYS A 13 5.24 22.72 -4.34
N LYS A 14 4.02 22.52 -4.84
CA LYS A 14 3.30 23.49 -5.68
C LYS A 14 2.93 24.77 -4.94
N LYS A 15 2.48 24.69 -3.68
CA LYS A 15 1.95 25.83 -2.93
C LYS A 15 3.03 26.62 -2.18
N LEU A 16 4.03 25.92 -1.65
CA LEU A 16 5.04 26.50 -0.76
C LEU A 16 6.42 26.63 -1.42
N GLY A 17 6.60 26.05 -2.62
CA GLY A 17 7.83 26.08 -3.37
C GLY A 17 8.87 25.05 -2.93
N ASN A 18 9.94 24.91 -3.72
CA ASN A 18 10.96 23.88 -3.52
C ASN A 18 11.70 24.01 -2.18
N ALA A 19 12.03 25.24 -1.74
CA ALA A 19 12.78 25.43 -0.49
C ALA A 19 11.99 24.94 0.75
N ALA A 20 10.67 25.10 0.77
CA ALA A 20 9.82 24.60 1.85
C ALA A 20 9.68 23.08 1.77
N PHE A 21 9.57 22.54 0.55
CA PHE A 21 9.51 21.11 0.28
C PHE A 21 10.80 20.39 0.70
N GLU A 22 11.97 20.88 0.31
CA GLU A 22 13.27 20.34 0.72
C GLU A 22 13.41 20.39 2.24
N ARG A 23 13.05 21.51 2.88
CA ARG A 23 13.09 21.62 4.35
C ARG A 23 12.16 20.61 5.04
N LEU A 24 10.99 20.33 4.47
CA LEU A 24 10.09 19.30 4.99
C LEU A 24 10.79 17.94 4.99
N LEU A 25 11.41 17.57 3.88
CA LEU A 25 12.08 16.29 3.72
C LEU A 25 13.36 16.21 4.57
N GLU A 26 14.20 17.23 4.59
CA GLU A 26 15.51 17.17 5.22
C GLU A 26 15.45 17.40 6.74
N ASN A 27 14.62 18.34 7.20
CA ASN A 27 14.68 18.82 8.58
C ASN A 27 13.52 18.32 9.44
N TYR A 28 12.34 18.13 8.86
CA TYR A 28 11.14 17.77 9.63
C TYR A 28 10.79 16.29 9.52
N TYR A 29 11.01 15.66 8.36
CA TYR A 29 10.72 14.25 8.17
C TYR A 29 11.79 13.52 7.31
N PRO A 30 13.04 13.46 7.79
CA PRO A 30 14.16 12.83 7.07
C PRO A 30 14.01 11.33 6.80
N SER A 31 13.17 10.62 7.56
CA SER A 31 12.93 9.19 7.35
C SER A 31 11.84 8.89 6.33
N LEU A 32 11.14 9.90 5.78
CA LEU A 32 9.99 9.68 4.91
C LEU A 32 10.32 8.82 3.69
N GLU A 33 11.47 9.06 3.05
CA GLU A 33 11.91 8.23 1.93
C GLU A 33 12.13 6.77 2.35
N SER A 34 12.87 6.54 3.44
CA SER A 34 13.12 5.18 3.94
C SER A 34 11.85 4.45 4.36
N ASP A 35 10.90 5.18 4.97
CA ASP A 35 9.61 4.64 5.39
C ASP A 35 8.79 4.20 4.18
N LEU A 36 8.76 5.03 3.12
CA LEU A 36 8.07 4.73 1.87
C LEU A 36 8.73 3.58 1.10
N ARG A 37 10.07 3.55 1.00
CA ARG A 37 10.81 2.44 0.38
C ARG A 37 10.52 1.12 1.09
N PHE A 38 10.52 1.12 2.41
CA PHE A 38 10.16 -0.07 3.19
C PHE A 38 8.74 -0.54 2.87
N ALA A 39 7.77 0.39 2.88
CA ALA A 39 6.37 0.09 2.60
C ALA A 39 6.13 -0.36 1.15
N HIS A 40 6.91 0.15 0.19
CA HIS A 40 6.78 -0.16 -1.23
C HIS A 40 6.95 -1.64 -1.52
N ARG A 41 7.82 -2.32 -0.77
CA ARG A 41 8.04 -3.77 -0.91
C ARG A 41 6.81 -4.62 -0.57
N PHE A 42 5.75 -4.02 -0.03
CA PHE A 42 4.49 -4.68 0.30
C PHE A 42 3.30 -4.14 -0.50
N LEU A 43 3.56 -3.30 -1.51
CA LEU A 43 2.53 -2.64 -2.30
C LEU A 43 2.28 -3.39 -3.61
N ASP A 44 1.21 -4.18 -3.66
CA ASP A 44 0.70 -4.76 -4.90
C ASP A 44 -0.63 -4.12 -5.29
N ILE A 45 -0.54 -3.15 -6.20
CA ILE A 45 -1.71 -2.38 -6.59
C ILE A 45 -2.63 -3.18 -7.52
N GLU A 46 -2.10 -4.12 -8.29
CA GLU A 46 -2.88 -4.92 -9.24
C GLU A 46 -3.83 -5.88 -8.50
N VAL A 47 -3.41 -6.39 -7.33
CA VAL A 47 -4.31 -7.12 -6.44
C VAL A 47 -5.43 -6.20 -5.94
N ALA A 48 -5.13 -4.96 -5.57
CA ALA A 48 -6.10 -4.01 -5.01
C ALA A 48 -7.16 -3.53 -6.02
N LYS A 49 -6.82 -3.46 -7.31
CA LYS A 49 -7.73 -3.05 -8.41
C LYS A 49 -9.05 -3.80 -8.41
N ASP A 50 -9.02 -5.08 -8.03
CA ASP A 50 -10.16 -5.97 -8.02
C ASP A 50 -11.14 -5.74 -6.84
N PHE A 51 -10.74 -4.93 -5.86
CA PHE A 51 -11.50 -4.69 -4.64
C PHE A 51 -11.89 -3.22 -4.45
N LEU A 52 -11.24 -2.31 -5.15
CA LEU A 52 -11.43 -0.87 -4.99
C LEU A 52 -12.34 -0.29 -6.08
N PRO A 53 -13.18 0.70 -5.75
CA PRO A 53 -13.88 1.47 -6.76
C PRO A 53 -12.88 2.15 -7.73
N PRO A 54 -13.19 2.27 -9.03
CA PRO A 54 -12.25 2.81 -10.02
C PRO A 54 -11.66 4.18 -9.63
N GLY A 55 -12.49 5.11 -9.18
CA GLY A 55 -12.02 6.44 -8.76
C GLY A 55 -11.11 6.40 -7.52
N VAL A 56 -11.27 5.43 -6.61
CA VAL A 56 -10.35 5.28 -5.46
C VAL A 56 -9.01 4.72 -5.93
N PHE A 57 -9.05 3.74 -6.84
CA PHE A 57 -7.85 3.16 -7.42
C PHE A 57 -7.02 4.20 -8.19
N GLU A 58 -7.66 5.03 -9.01
CA GLU A 58 -7.01 6.13 -9.74
C GLU A 58 -6.29 7.10 -8.80
N LEU A 59 -6.92 7.49 -7.68
CA LEU A 59 -6.29 8.38 -6.70
C LEU A 59 -5.07 7.75 -6.03
N ILE A 60 -5.12 6.44 -5.74
CA ILE A 60 -3.98 5.72 -5.16
C ILE A 60 -2.85 5.60 -6.20
N GLN A 61 -3.17 5.34 -7.47
CA GLN A 61 -2.19 5.35 -8.55
C GLN A 61 -1.52 6.72 -8.69
N GLU A 62 -2.29 7.80 -8.66
CA GLU A 62 -1.76 9.17 -8.69
C GLU A 62 -0.82 9.43 -7.50
N ASP A 63 -1.17 8.96 -6.29
CA ASP A 63 -0.31 9.07 -5.12
C ASP A 63 1.01 8.30 -5.32
N ILE A 64 0.96 7.08 -5.85
CA ILE A 64 2.17 6.26 -6.09
C ILE A 64 3.06 6.91 -7.15
N MET A 65 2.49 7.36 -8.27
CA MET A 65 3.24 8.03 -9.33
C MET A 65 3.95 9.30 -8.83
N ASN A 66 3.25 10.14 -8.07
CA ASN A 66 3.87 11.32 -7.48
C ASN A 66 5.03 10.96 -6.53
N LEU A 67 4.90 9.88 -5.75
CA LEU A 67 5.97 9.41 -4.86
C LEU A 67 7.16 8.83 -5.63
N HIS A 68 6.90 8.13 -6.73
CA HIS A 68 7.94 7.66 -7.65
C HIS A 68 8.71 8.84 -8.25
N ASP A 69 8.01 9.87 -8.73
CA ASP A 69 8.64 11.07 -9.30
C ASP A 69 9.47 11.86 -8.28
N ILE A 70 9.07 11.83 -7.00
CA ILE A 70 9.76 12.56 -5.92
C ILE A 70 10.99 11.80 -5.42
N PHE A 71 10.88 10.49 -5.21
CA PHE A 71 11.85 9.70 -4.46
C PHE A 71 12.53 8.60 -5.27
N ASP A 72 12.16 8.39 -6.55
CA ASP A 72 12.65 7.27 -7.38
C ASP A 72 12.51 5.91 -6.66
N ILE A 73 11.31 5.64 -6.18
CA ILE A 73 10.97 4.40 -5.47
C ILE A 73 10.53 3.39 -6.52
N ASN A 74 11.37 2.38 -6.78
CA ASN A 74 11.08 1.31 -7.74
C ASN A 74 11.38 -0.08 -7.15
N ASP A 75 11.30 -0.20 -5.82
CA ASP A 75 11.63 -1.42 -5.09
C ASP A 75 10.70 -2.59 -5.47
N SER A 76 11.26 -3.78 -5.69
CA SER A 76 10.45 -4.97 -5.98
C SER A 76 9.61 -5.39 -4.77
N ILE A 77 8.40 -5.87 -5.03
CA ILE A 77 7.53 -6.48 -4.00
C ILE A 77 8.25 -7.71 -3.41
N GLU A 78 8.17 -7.89 -2.09
CA GLU A 78 8.66 -9.08 -1.40
C GLU A 78 8.02 -10.34 -2.00
N PRO A 79 8.79 -11.28 -2.58
CA PRO A 79 8.22 -12.39 -3.35
C PRO A 79 7.25 -13.26 -2.55
N GLU A 80 7.60 -13.58 -1.30
CA GLU A 80 6.72 -14.36 -0.41
C GLU A 80 5.41 -13.61 -0.11
N TYR A 81 5.46 -12.28 -0.02
CA TYR A 81 4.30 -11.44 0.24
C TYR A 81 3.37 -11.40 -0.98
N SER A 82 3.92 -11.26 -2.18
CA SER A 82 3.16 -11.31 -3.45
C SER A 82 2.40 -12.64 -3.61
N VAL A 83 3.07 -13.77 -3.37
CA VAL A 83 2.43 -15.11 -3.42
C VAL A 83 1.26 -15.21 -2.43
N LEU A 84 1.41 -14.67 -1.21
CA LEU A 84 0.34 -14.68 -0.22
C LEU A 84 -0.85 -13.81 -0.62
N MET A 85 -0.61 -12.65 -1.25
CA MET A 85 -1.69 -11.80 -1.77
C MET A 85 -2.46 -12.49 -2.89
N ASP A 86 -1.77 -13.11 -3.84
CA ASP A 86 -2.41 -13.88 -4.91
C ASP A 86 -3.22 -15.06 -4.36
N MET A 87 -2.67 -15.76 -3.36
CA MET A 87 -3.35 -16.86 -2.68
C MET A 87 -4.62 -16.38 -1.96
N VAL A 88 -4.57 -15.23 -1.27
CA VAL A 88 -5.69 -14.76 -0.45
C VAL A 88 -6.81 -14.11 -1.28
N LYS A 89 -6.47 -13.53 -2.42
CA LYS A 89 -7.38 -12.80 -3.32
C LYS A 89 -8.70 -13.53 -3.62
N PRO A 90 -8.72 -14.80 -4.09
CA PRO A 90 -9.98 -15.51 -4.37
C PRO A 90 -10.83 -15.76 -3.11
N HIS A 91 -10.19 -16.04 -1.96
CA HIS A 91 -10.90 -16.24 -0.69
C HIS A 91 -11.55 -14.93 -0.21
N MET A 92 -10.83 -13.80 -0.32
CA MET A 92 -11.39 -12.49 -0.01
C MET A 92 -12.58 -12.15 -0.90
N ARG A 93 -12.48 -12.40 -2.22
CA ARG A 93 -13.60 -12.19 -3.16
C ARG A 93 -14.83 -13.01 -2.79
N TYR A 94 -14.64 -14.29 -2.44
CA TYR A 94 -15.72 -15.15 -1.98
C TYR A 94 -16.39 -14.61 -0.70
N LEU A 95 -15.59 -14.22 0.30
CA LEU A 95 -16.09 -13.71 1.57
C LEU A 95 -16.88 -12.41 1.41
N ILE A 96 -16.42 -11.50 0.54
CA ILE A 96 -17.11 -10.24 0.22
C ILE A 96 -18.45 -10.53 -0.46
N THR A 97 -18.45 -11.42 -1.46
CA THR A 97 -19.64 -11.71 -2.28
C THR A 97 -20.74 -12.44 -1.48
N THR A 98 -20.34 -13.32 -0.56
CA THR A 98 -21.27 -14.13 0.23
C THR A 98 -21.73 -13.47 1.53
N GLY A 99 -21.15 -12.32 1.90
CA GLY A 99 -21.38 -11.68 3.20
C GLY A 99 -20.92 -12.53 4.39
N SER A 100 -20.11 -13.56 4.13
CA SER A 100 -19.79 -14.64 5.06
C SER A 100 -18.59 -14.33 5.97
N LEU A 101 -18.24 -13.05 6.13
CA LEU A 101 -17.14 -12.61 7.02
C LEU A 101 -17.29 -13.07 8.48
N LYS A 102 -18.53 -13.36 8.92
CA LYS A 102 -18.81 -13.90 10.26
C LYS A 102 -18.76 -15.43 10.35
N SER A 103 -18.63 -16.15 9.23
CA SER A 103 -18.58 -17.60 9.26
C SER A 103 -17.14 -18.08 9.43
N CYS A 104 -16.93 -19.02 10.36
CA CYS A 104 -15.67 -19.74 10.54
C CYS A 104 -15.43 -20.77 9.42
N GLY A 105 -15.80 -20.43 8.19
CA GLY A 105 -15.59 -21.27 7.01
C GLY A 105 -14.12 -21.34 6.61
N GLU A 106 -13.78 -22.32 5.76
CA GLU A 106 -12.41 -22.58 5.35
C GLU A 106 -11.74 -21.36 4.70
N SER A 107 -12.47 -20.61 3.86
CA SER A 107 -11.96 -19.38 3.24
C SER A 107 -11.58 -18.30 4.27
N ALA A 108 -12.32 -18.19 5.38
CA ALA A 108 -12.00 -17.22 6.43
C ALA A 108 -10.73 -17.63 7.19
N LYS A 109 -10.52 -18.94 7.42
CA LYS A 109 -9.30 -19.47 8.05
C LYS A 109 -8.07 -19.27 7.16
N ILE A 110 -8.19 -19.56 5.86
CA ILE A 110 -7.12 -19.33 4.88
C ILE A 110 -6.77 -17.84 4.83
N ALA A 111 -7.78 -16.96 4.74
CA ALA A 111 -7.57 -15.52 4.75
C ALA A 111 -6.87 -15.04 6.03
N SER A 112 -7.35 -15.48 7.20
CA SER A 112 -6.73 -15.14 8.48
C SER A 112 -5.29 -15.64 8.58
N SER A 113 -5.00 -16.87 8.14
CA SER A 113 -3.65 -17.44 8.19
C SER A 113 -2.68 -16.69 7.27
N ALA A 114 -3.12 -16.37 6.04
CA ALA A 114 -2.36 -15.58 5.09
C ALA A 114 -2.05 -14.17 5.64
N LEU A 115 -3.06 -13.50 6.23
CA LEU A 115 -2.89 -12.19 6.88
C LEU A 115 -1.86 -12.24 8.00
N MET A 116 -1.89 -13.27 8.86
CA MET A 116 -0.91 -13.44 9.92
C MET A 116 0.51 -13.71 9.39
N LYS A 117 0.63 -14.46 8.29
CA LYS A 117 1.93 -14.70 7.65
C LYS A 117 2.47 -13.42 6.99
N MET A 118 1.62 -12.67 6.30
CA MET A 118 1.96 -11.36 5.73
C MET A 118 2.41 -10.38 6.82
N ALA A 119 1.71 -10.35 7.96
CA ALA A 119 2.09 -9.56 9.12
C ALA A 119 3.47 -9.96 9.68
N SER A 120 3.75 -11.27 9.75
CA SER A 120 5.07 -11.77 10.17
C SER A 120 6.19 -11.34 9.23
N ILE A 121 5.96 -11.32 7.91
CA ILE A 121 6.94 -10.87 6.90
C ILE A 121 7.20 -9.37 7.06
N ARG A 122 6.15 -8.55 7.19
CA ARG A 122 6.27 -7.10 7.43
C ARG A 122 6.70 -6.77 8.87
N ARG A 123 6.77 -7.76 9.76
CA ARG A 123 7.09 -7.67 11.19
C ARG A 123 6.10 -6.85 12.03
N SER A 124 4.92 -6.60 11.51
CA SER A 124 3.80 -6.00 12.23
C SER A 124 2.48 -6.40 11.60
N LEU A 125 1.42 -6.49 12.40
CA LEU A 125 0.04 -6.64 11.91
C LEU A 125 -0.54 -5.32 11.38
N GLY A 126 -0.05 -4.20 11.90
CA GLY A 126 -0.44 -2.83 11.56
C GLY A 126 0.74 -1.92 11.74
#